data_AF-A0A178M8J2-F1
#
_entry.id   AF-A0A178M8J2-F1
#
_cell.length_a   1.000
_cell.length_b   1.000
_cell.length_c   1.000
_cell.angle_alpha   90.00
_cell.angle_beta   90.00
_cell.angle_gamma   90.00
#
_symmetry.space_group_name_H-M   'P 1'
#
loop_
_entity.id
_entity.type
_entity.pdbx_description
1 polymer ?
#
loop_
_entity_poly.entity_id
_entity_poly.type
_entity_poly.pdbx_seq_one_letter_code
_entity_poly.pdbx_strand_id
1 'polypeptide(L)'
;MDRPYGECRLKYISVDFVKIEGSFIRHMVTDQRDRVMVEHIHSMARRFGIITLAEFVEDAETLDLLREMEIPLAQGFHLGTPKDLR
;
A
#
# COMPACT_ATOMS: atom_id res chain seq x y z
N MET A 1 27.91 -3.56 26.55
CA MET A 1 27.53 -2.57 25.52
C MET A 1 26.11 -2.91 25.09
N ASP A 2 25.12 -2.24 25.72
CA ASP A 2 23.73 -2.33 25.31
C ASP A 2 23.58 -1.80 23.89
N ARG A 3 23.03 -2.61 22.98
CA ARG A 3 22.44 -2.08 21.75
C ARG A 3 20.97 -1.81 22.08
N PRO A 4 20.55 -0.55 22.29
CA PRO A 4 19.15 -0.27 22.56
C PRO A 4 18.34 -0.62 21.31
N TYR A 5 17.14 -1.13 21.54
CA TYR A 5 16.04 -1.41 20.60
C TYR A 5 16.22 -0.88 19.17
N GLY A 6 16.07 -1.76 18.18
CA GLY A 6 16.21 -1.46 16.76
C GLY A 6 15.53 -0.15 16.36
N GLU A 7 16.31 0.76 15.80
CA GLU A 7 15.84 2.09 15.42
C GLU A 7 14.73 2.01 14.37
N CYS A 8 13.55 2.57 14.68
CA CYS A 8 12.45 2.69 13.72
C CYS A 8 12.82 3.71 12.64
N ARG A 9 13.47 3.24 11.57
CA ARG A 9 13.98 4.06 10.46
C ARG A 9 12.89 4.86 9.74
N LEU A 10 11.66 4.37 9.73
CA LEU A 10 10.51 5.05 9.13
C LEU A 10 10.32 6.48 9.65
N LYS A 11 10.73 6.78 10.90
CA LYS A 11 10.63 8.13 11.47
C LYS A 11 11.52 9.17 10.78
N TYR A 12 12.57 8.74 10.07
CA TYR A 12 13.60 9.62 9.51
C TYR A 12 13.67 9.54 7.98
N ILE A 13 12.79 8.78 7.35
CA ILE A 13 12.75 8.61 5.91
C ILE A 13 11.80 9.66 5.33
N SER A 14 12.34 10.54 4.47
CA SER A 14 11.55 11.47 3.66
C SER A 14 11.29 10.82 2.30
N VAL A 15 10.05 10.41 2.07
CA VAL A 15 9.60 9.77 0.82
C VAL A 15 8.30 10.41 0.36
N ASP A 16 8.12 10.52 -0.94
CA ASP A 16 6.89 11.05 -1.53
C ASP A 16 5.76 10.03 -1.52
N PHE A 17 6.10 8.73 -1.61
CA PHE A 17 5.13 7.65 -1.65
C PHE A 17 5.57 6.40 -0.87
N VAL A 18 4.59 5.63 -0.43
CA VAL A 18 4.73 4.31 0.17
C VAL A 18 3.91 3.30 -0.63
N LYS A 19 4.50 2.15 -0.93
CA LYS A 19 3.82 1.06 -1.61
C LYS A 19 3.29 0.05 -0.59
N ILE A 20 2.05 -0.41 -0.76
CA ILE A 20 1.47 -1.51 0.02
C ILE A 20 1.66 -2.79 -0.78
N GLU A 21 2.39 -3.73 -0.17
CA GLU A 21 2.72 -5.02 -0.76
C GLU A 21 1.48 -5.83 -1.16
N GLY A 22 1.61 -6.52 -2.30
CA GLY A 22 0.50 -7.23 -2.92
C GLY A 22 -0.08 -8.37 -2.10
N SER A 23 0.60 -8.86 -1.06
CA SER A 23 0.06 -9.89 -0.17
C SER A 23 -1.13 -9.41 0.66
N PHE A 24 -1.17 -8.11 0.98
CA PHE A 24 -2.33 -7.52 1.65
C PHE A 24 -3.42 -7.18 0.65
N ILE A 25 -3.03 -6.61 -0.50
CA ILE A 25 -3.97 -6.15 -1.53
C ILE A 25 -4.77 -7.29 -2.16
N ARG A 26 -4.14 -8.45 -2.41
CA ARG A 26 -4.83 -9.60 -3.02
C ARG A 26 -5.91 -10.23 -2.15
N HIS A 27 -5.85 -10.05 -0.83
CA HIS A 27 -6.76 -10.73 0.09
C HIS A 27 -7.73 -9.78 0.80
N MET A 28 -7.51 -8.46 0.77
CA MET A 28 -8.32 -7.49 1.52
C MET A 28 -9.81 -7.46 1.16
N VAL A 29 -10.18 -8.00 -0.01
CA VAL A 29 -11.58 -8.19 -0.39
C VAL A 29 -12.27 -9.22 0.52
N THR A 30 -11.57 -10.30 0.90
CA THR A 30 -12.15 -11.42 1.66
C THR A 30 -11.62 -11.57 3.08
N ASP A 31 -10.41 -11.10 3.38
CA ASP A 31 -9.82 -11.11 4.73
C ASP A 31 -9.88 -9.70 5.34
N GLN A 32 -10.73 -9.57 6.37
CA GLN A 32 -10.90 -8.33 7.11
C GLN A 32 -9.61 -7.85 7.77
N ARG A 33 -8.70 -8.75 8.18
CA ARG A 33 -7.42 -8.35 8.80
C ARG A 33 -6.53 -7.65 7.80
N ASP A 34 -6.45 -8.17 6.58
CA ASP A 34 -5.67 -7.53 5.52
C ASP A 34 -6.27 -6.17 5.14
N ARG A 35 -7.60 -6.08 5.04
CA ARG A 35 -8.30 -4.80 4.84
C ARG A 35 -7.95 -3.77 5.93
N VAL A 36 -8.03 -4.17 7.20
CA VAL A 36 -7.70 -3.31 8.34
C VAL A 36 -6.24 -2.89 8.31
N MET A 37 -5.32 -3.77 7.90
CA MET A 37 -3.91 -3.42 7.76
C MET A 37 -3.70 -2.38 6.65
N VAL A 38 -4.33 -2.56 5.48
CA VAL A 38 -4.26 -1.61 4.37
C VAL A 38 -4.79 -0.24 4.80
N GLU A 39 -5.94 -0.20 5.49
CA GLU A 39 -6.54 1.02 6.00
C GLU A 39 -5.62 1.76 7.00
N HIS A 40 -5.04 1.03 7.96
CA HIS A 40 -4.12 1.62 8.93
C HIS A 40 -2.86 2.19 8.26
N ILE A 41 -2.26 1.45 7.32
CA ILE A 41 -1.09 1.91 6.58
C ILE A 41 -1.42 3.20 5.81
N HIS A 42 -2.55 3.21 5.09
CA HIS A 42 -2.99 4.39 4.34
C HIS A 42 -3.25 5.59 5.25
N SER A 43 -3.98 5.39 6.35
CA SER A 43 -4.28 6.44 7.34
C SER A 43 -3.01 7.04 7.94
N MET A 44 -2.03 6.20 8.29
CA MET A 44 -0.73 6.66 8.76
C MET A 44 0.02 7.46 7.70
N ALA A 45 0.13 6.93 6.47
CA ALA A 45 0.81 7.59 5.36
C ALA A 45 0.22 8.99 5.09
N ARG A 46 -1.11 9.09 5.03
CA ARG A 46 -1.85 10.35 4.86
C ARG A 46 -1.50 11.38 5.94
N ARG A 47 -1.37 10.95 7.21
CA ARG A 47 -1.00 11.84 8.33
C ARG A 47 0.44 12.35 8.24
N PHE A 48 1.34 11.60 7.61
CA PHE A 48 2.71 12.02 7.33
C PHE A 48 2.85 12.78 6.00
N GLY A 49 1.75 12.98 5.25
CA GLY A 49 1.79 13.61 3.93
C GLY A 49 2.40 12.73 2.84
N ILE A 50 2.43 11.41 3.04
CA ILE A 50 3.00 10.42 2.12
C ILE A 50 1.88 9.82 1.27
N ILE A 51 2.07 9.74 -0.05
CA ILE A 51 1.10 9.17 -0.99
C ILE A 51 1.13 7.65 -0.91
N THR A 52 -0.04 6.99 -0.87
CA THR A 52 -0.12 5.53 -0.84
C THR A 52 -0.31 4.96 -2.26
N LEU A 53 0.42 3.89 -2.59
CA LEU A 53 0.27 3.12 -3.82
C LEU A 53 -0.01 1.64 -3.49
N ALA A 54 -1.13 1.10 -3.96
CA ALA A 54 -1.44 -0.33 -3.81
C ALA A 54 -0.86 -1.16 -4.96
N GLU A 55 -0.12 -2.23 -4.66
CA GLU A 55 0.42 -3.15 -5.67
C GLU A 55 -0.44 -4.41 -5.85
N PHE A 56 -0.27 -5.11 -6.98
CA PHE A 56 -0.97 -6.35 -7.33
C PHE A 56 -2.50 -6.22 -7.38
N VAL A 57 -3.01 -5.12 -7.95
CA VAL A 57 -4.43 -4.99 -8.27
C VAL A 57 -4.77 -5.81 -9.52
N GLU A 58 -5.34 -7.01 -9.32
CA GLU A 58 -5.57 -8.02 -10.37
C GLU A 58 -7.04 -8.16 -10.78
N ASP A 59 -7.96 -7.52 -10.07
CA ASP A 59 -9.40 -7.53 -10.38
C ASP A 59 -10.08 -6.18 -10.06
N ALA A 60 -11.34 -6.06 -10.54
CA ALA A 60 -12.15 -4.85 -10.39
C ALA A 60 -12.63 -4.64 -8.94
N GLU A 61 -12.92 -5.72 -8.21
CA GLU A 61 -13.44 -5.65 -6.85
C GLU A 61 -12.40 -5.06 -5.89
N THR A 62 -11.14 -5.48 -6.04
CA THR A 62 -9.98 -4.91 -5.34
C THR A 62 -9.82 -3.44 -5.69
N LEU A 63 -9.90 -3.07 -6.98
CA LEU A 63 -9.78 -1.68 -7.41
C LEU A 63 -10.89 -0.79 -6.84
N ASP A 64 -12.13 -1.26 -6.83
CA ASP A 64 -13.26 -0.52 -6.30
C ASP A 64 -13.17 -0.33 -4.79
N LEU A 65 -12.76 -1.37 -4.05
CA LEU A 65 -12.48 -1.25 -2.62
C LEU A 65 -11.35 -0.25 -2.33
N LEU A 66 -10.28 -0.24 -3.13
CA LEU A 66 -9.21 0.74 -2.99
C LEU A 66 -9.69 2.17 -3.23
N ARG A 67 -10.63 2.38 -4.17
CA ARG A 67 -11.26 3.69 -4.41
C ARG A 67 -12.13 4.13 -3.24
N GLU A 68 -12.93 3.22 -2.67
CA GLU A 68 -13.74 3.49 -1.47
C GLU A 68 -12.86 3.89 -0.28
N MET A 69 -11.68 3.30 -0.17
CA MET A 69 -10.68 3.62 0.86
C MET A 69 -9.86 4.89 0.55
N GLU A 70 -10.17 5.60 -0.54
CA GLU A 70 -9.47 6.81 -1.00
C GLU A 70 -7.97 6.60 -1.26
N ILE A 71 -7.54 5.37 -1.59
CA ILE A 71 -6.14 5.10 -1.92
C ILE A 71 -5.82 5.70 -3.30
N PRO A 72 -4.86 6.64 -3.40
CA PRO A 72 -4.74 7.51 -4.57
C PRO A 72 -4.10 6.83 -5.77
N LEU A 73 -3.22 5.84 -5.58
CA LEU A 73 -2.50 5.17 -6.65
C LEU A 73 -2.65 3.66 -6.56
N ALA A 74 -2.71 3.00 -7.71
CA ALA A 74 -2.80 1.55 -7.83
C ALA A 74 -1.98 1.04 -9.01
N GLN A 75 -1.37 -0.13 -8.85
CA GLN A 75 -0.63 -0.84 -9.87
C GLN A 75 -1.01 -2.32 -9.84
N GLY A 76 -1.32 -2.89 -11.01
CA GLY A 76 -1.55 -4.32 -11.16
C GLY A 76 -2.10 -4.67 -12.54
N PHE A 77 -2.16 -5.97 -12.84
CA PHE A 77 -2.50 -6.46 -14.19
C PHE A 77 -3.90 -6.06 -14.64
N HIS A 78 -4.82 -5.79 -13.71
CA HIS A 78 -6.14 -5.26 -14.04
C HIS A 78 -6.07 -3.86 -14.67
N LEU A 79 -5.10 -3.04 -14.27
CA LEU A 79 -4.89 -1.69 -14.77
C LEU A 79 -3.98 -1.66 -15.99
N GLY A 80 -3.05 -2.61 -16.06
CA GLY A 80 -2.13 -2.76 -17.18
C GLY A 80 -1.00 -3.71 -16.83
N THR A 81 -0.56 -4.49 -17.82
CA THR A 81 0.61 -5.35 -17.68
C THR A 81 1.89 -4.53 -17.89
N PRO A 82 3.02 -4.96 -17.30
CA PRO A 82 4.33 -4.41 -17.63
C PRO A 82 4.55 -4.44 -19.14
N LYS A 83 5.03 -3.33 -19.69
CA LYS A 83 5.38 -3.20 -21.10
C LYS A 83 6.85 -2.86 -21.21
N ASP A 84 7.49 -3.38 -22.25
CA ASP A 84 8.84 -2.96 -22.61
C ASP A 84 8.84 -1.46 -22.91
N LEU A 85 9.84 -0.74 -22.40
CA LEU A 85 10.03 0.70 -22.63
C LEU A 85 10.70 1.00 -23.99
N ARG A 86 10.62 0.07 -24.94
CA ARG A 86 11.30 0.16 -26.24
C ARG A 86 10.55 1.03 -27.24
#